data_AF-A0A7U9T4E4-F1
#
_entry.id   AF-A0A7U9T4E4-F1
#
_cell.length_a   1.000
_cell.length_b   1.000
_cell.length_c   1.000
_cell.angle_alpha   90.00
_cell.angle_beta   90.00
_cell.angle_gamma   90.00
#
_symmetry.space_group_name_H-M   'P 1'
#
loop_
_entity.id
_entity.type
_entity.pdbx_description
1 polymer ?
#
loop_
_entity_poly.entity_id
_entity_poly.type
_entity_poly.pdbx_seq_one_letter_code
_entity_poly.pdbx_strand_id
1 'polypeptide(L)'
;MDKIDGYEIQKTILFETGYGFALGCVPGMPEKSAVWNFTQTVCGRDYYHKSCHVSRDGAQEDFRRRERDYRMLYGRWEKTGHSAAVFYRYYSTQRPVDIATYPQPEGNSPVMIVNYNEDRRRPVAGGRLYAWGEILYPHPLTKEQMEDYELKPAPDP
;
A
#
# COMPACT_ATOMS: atom_id res chain seq x y z
N MET A 1 -6.18 20.52 2.69
CA MET A 1 -6.61 19.39 1.83
C MET A 1 -5.39 18.91 1.08
N ASP A 2 -5.10 17.61 1.15
CA ASP A 2 -3.99 17.01 0.40
C ASP A 2 -4.26 17.11 -1.10
N LYS A 3 -3.20 17.30 -1.88
CA LYS A 3 -3.26 17.38 -3.35
C LYS A 3 -2.30 16.39 -3.97
N ILE A 4 -2.73 15.73 -5.05
CA ILE A 4 -1.91 14.81 -5.84
C ILE A 4 -2.26 14.94 -7.32
N ASP A 5 -1.25 15.07 -8.18
CA ASP A 5 -1.41 15.17 -9.64
C ASP A 5 -2.47 16.19 -10.12
N GLY A 6 -2.67 17.29 -9.37
CA GLY A 6 -3.69 18.30 -9.66
C GLY A 6 -5.11 17.99 -9.15
N TYR A 7 -5.29 16.90 -8.40
CA TYR A 7 -6.55 16.52 -7.76
C TYR A 7 -6.54 16.93 -6.30
N GLU A 8 -7.68 17.40 -5.81
CA GLU A 8 -7.94 17.62 -4.40
C GLU A 8 -8.50 16.34 -3.78
N ILE A 9 -7.82 15.84 -2.74
CA ILE A 9 -8.26 14.66 -2.01
C ILE A 9 -9.52 15.01 -1.22
N GLN A 10 -10.61 14.33 -1.55
CA GLN A 10 -11.93 14.52 -0.94
C GLN A 10 -12.20 13.51 0.17
N LYS A 11 -11.69 12.29 0.02
CA LYS A 11 -11.92 11.19 0.97
C LYS A 11 -10.72 10.26 1.02
N THR A 12 -10.39 9.78 2.22
CA THR A 12 -9.39 8.75 2.43
C THR A 12 -9.91 7.68 3.39
N ILE A 13 -9.39 6.47 3.26
CA ILE A 13 -9.45 5.43 4.28
C ILE A 13 -8.03 4.92 4.53
N LEU A 14 -7.68 4.73 5.80
CA LEU A 14 -6.41 4.18 6.25
C LEU A 14 -6.71 2.99 7.16
N PHE A 15 -6.12 1.85 6.86
CA PHE A 15 -6.24 0.61 7.63
C PHE A 15 -5.10 0.46 8.63
N GLU A 16 -5.25 -0.42 9.62
CA GLU A 16 -4.23 -0.65 10.66
C GLU A 16 -2.89 -1.11 10.10
N THR A 17 -2.89 -1.75 8.93
CA THR A 17 -1.70 -2.17 8.19
C THR A 17 -0.89 -1.01 7.60
N GLY A 18 -1.39 0.22 7.69
CA GLY A 18 -0.84 1.39 7.03
C GLY A 18 -1.19 1.47 5.54
N TYR A 19 -1.94 0.51 4.98
CA TYR A 19 -2.45 0.60 3.61
C TYR A 19 -3.72 1.47 3.56
N GLY A 20 -3.99 2.11 2.43
CA GLY A 20 -5.18 2.94 2.29
C GLY A 20 -5.56 3.28 0.87
N PHE A 21 -6.72 3.93 0.74
CA PHE A 21 -7.24 4.44 -0.52
C PHE A 21 -7.58 5.92 -0.41
N ALA A 22 -7.39 6.65 -1.50
CA ALA A 22 -7.74 8.06 -1.58
C ALA A 22 -8.57 8.34 -2.84
N LEU A 23 -9.68 9.06 -2.65
CA LEU A 23 -10.52 9.60 -3.72
C LEU A 23 -10.20 11.08 -3.89
N GLY A 24 -9.87 11.50 -5.10
CA GLY A 24 -9.63 12.89 -5.45
C GLY A 24 -10.41 13.33 -6.69
N CYS A 25 -10.65 14.63 -6.80
CA CYS A 25 -11.28 15.26 -7.95
C CYS A 25 -10.49 16.51 -8.36
N VAL A 26 -10.45 16.82 -9.66
CA VAL A 26 -9.93 18.12 -10.11
C VAL A 26 -10.93 19.22 -9.70
N PRO A 27 -10.48 20.32 -9.07
CA PRO A 27 -11.37 21.41 -8.67
C PRO A 27 -12.17 21.96 -9.86
N GLY A 28 -13.49 22.09 -9.70
CA GLY A 28 -14.38 22.56 -10.76
C GLY A 28 -14.62 21.57 -11.91
N MET A 29 -14.05 20.35 -11.87
CA MET A 29 -14.18 19.30 -12.89
C MET A 29 -14.50 17.94 -12.24
N PRO A 30 -15.72 17.73 -11.71
CA PRO A 30 -16.11 16.48 -11.05
C PRO A 30 -16.05 15.24 -11.96
N GLU A 31 -16.15 15.43 -13.28
CA GLU A 31 -15.94 14.41 -14.31
C GLU A 31 -14.47 13.95 -14.42
N LYS A 32 -13.53 14.66 -13.79
CA LYS A 32 -12.13 14.25 -13.65
C LYS A 32 -11.87 13.81 -12.22
N SER A 33 -12.35 12.61 -11.90
CA SER A 33 -12.17 11.97 -10.60
C SER A 33 -11.17 10.83 -10.69
N ALA A 34 -10.49 10.51 -9.59
CA ALA A 34 -9.57 9.38 -9.55
C ALA A 34 -9.47 8.75 -8.15
N VAL A 35 -9.10 7.48 -8.11
CA VAL A 35 -8.83 6.72 -6.90
C VAL A 35 -7.39 6.22 -6.91
N TRP A 36 -6.66 6.42 -5.82
CA TRP A 36 -5.30 5.92 -5.61
C TRP A 36 -5.29 4.90 -4.47
N ASN A 37 -4.37 3.95 -4.58
CA ASN A 37 -3.85 3.23 -3.42
C ASN A 37 -2.77 4.10 -2.77
N PHE A 38 -2.56 3.96 -1.47
CA PHE A 38 -1.40 4.53 -0.82
C PHE A 38 -0.93 3.68 0.35
N THR A 39 0.34 3.90 0.69
CA THR A 39 0.96 3.35 1.88
C THR A 39 1.34 4.50 2.80
N GLN A 40 0.91 4.45 4.06
CA GLN A 40 1.35 5.35 5.11
C GLN A 40 2.72 4.89 5.61
N THR A 41 3.72 5.76 5.45
CA THR A 41 5.07 5.58 5.96
C THR A 41 5.41 6.74 6.90
N VAL A 42 6.55 6.62 7.57
CA VAL A 42 7.16 7.70 8.35
C VAL A 42 7.58 8.89 7.48
N CYS A 43 7.85 8.65 6.19
CA CYS A 43 8.19 9.68 5.21
C CYS A 43 6.94 10.33 4.58
N GLY A 44 5.73 9.95 5.02
CA GLY A 44 4.46 10.40 4.44
C GLY A 44 3.74 9.31 3.65
N ARG A 45 2.77 9.72 2.83
CA ARG A 45 1.98 8.80 2.01
C ARG A 45 2.61 8.58 0.65
N ASP A 46 2.89 7.34 0.32
CA ASP A 46 3.32 6.93 -1.01
C ASP A 46 2.10 6.52 -1.83
N TYR A 47 1.65 7.36 -2.76
CA TYR A 47 0.49 7.09 -3.63
C TYR A 47 0.85 6.32 -4.90
N TYR A 48 -0.05 5.44 -5.36
CA TYR A 48 0.13 4.58 -6.54
C TYR A 48 -1.18 3.99 -7.05
N HIS A 49 -1.11 3.26 -8.18
CA HIS A 49 -2.27 2.60 -8.81
C HIS A 49 -3.46 3.54 -8.98
N LYS A 50 -3.20 4.67 -9.65
CA LYS A 50 -4.22 5.65 -10.00
C LYS A 50 -5.21 5.04 -11.00
N SER A 51 -6.49 5.08 -10.65
CA SER A 51 -7.60 4.75 -11.54
C SER A 51 -8.39 6.02 -11.82
N CYS A 52 -8.38 6.46 -13.08
CA CYS A 52 -9.11 7.63 -13.53
C CYS A 52 -10.56 7.26 -13.91
N HIS A 53 -11.49 8.14 -13.57
CA HIS A 53 -12.92 7.96 -13.81
C HIS A 53 -13.50 9.20 -14.47
N VAL A 54 -14.41 8.99 -15.43
CA VAL A 54 -15.14 10.05 -16.15
C VAL A 54 -16.33 10.63 -15.37
N SER A 55 -16.55 10.17 -14.14
CA SER A 55 -17.57 10.67 -13.24
C SER A 55 -17.17 10.51 -11.79
N ARG A 56 -17.68 11.39 -10.93
CA ARG A 56 -17.50 11.30 -9.47
C ARG A 56 -18.14 10.04 -8.91
N ASP A 57 -19.30 9.64 -9.42
CA ASP A 57 -20.02 8.46 -8.93
C ASP A 57 -19.25 7.17 -9.22
N GLY A 58 -18.66 7.04 -10.42
CA GLY A 58 -17.80 5.90 -10.76
C GLY A 58 -16.56 5.81 -9.88
N ALA A 59 -15.94 6.95 -9.57
CA ALA A 59 -14.81 6.99 -8.65
C ALA A 59 -15.21 6.63 -7.20
N GLN A 60 -16.40 7.06 -6.74
CA GLN A 60 -16.91 6.65 -5.44
C GLN A 60 -17.22 5.16 -5.37
N GLU A 61 -17.74 4.56 -6.44
CA GLU A 61 -17.97 3.13 -6.52
C GLU A 61 -16.66 2.34 -6.48
N ASP A 62 -15.64 2.75 -7.25
CA ASP A 62 -14.29 2.15 -7.18
C ASP A 62 -13.72 2.23 -5.76
N PHE A 63 -13.82 3.40 -5.11
CA PHE A 63 -13.36 3.57 -3.73
C PHE A 63 -14.07 2.60 -2.77
N ARG A 64 -15.41 2.51 -2.83
CA ARG A 64 -16.20 1.60 -1.97
C ARG A 64 -15.89 0.13 -2.24
N ARG A 65 -15.70 -0.24 -3.51
CA ARG A 65 -15.31 -1.59 -3.92
C ARG A 65 -13.95 -1.95 -3.33
N ARG A 66 -12.93 -1.09 -3.49
CA ARG A 66 -11.59 -1.31 -2.93
C ARG A 66 -11.61 -1.47 -1.41
N GLU A 67 -12.36 -0.62 -0.71
CA GLU A 67 -12.55 -0.74 0.74
C GLU A 67 -13.16 -2.09 1.13
N ARG A 68 -14.22 -2.50 0.45
CA ARG A 68 -14.89 -3.78 0.71
C ARG A 68 -13.96 -4.97 0.43
N ASP A 69 -13.32 -4.97 -0.73
CA ASP A 69 -12.46 -6.08 -1.16
C ASP A 69 -11.23 -6.21 -0.24
N TYR A 70 -10.65 -5.07 0.18
CA TYR A 70 -9.59 -5.04 1.19
C TYR A 70 -10.03 -5.69 2.50
N ARG A 71 -11.19 -5.30 3.04
CA ARG A 71 -11.72 -5.88 4.29
C ARG A 71 -12.03 -7.37 4.14
N MET A 72 -12.46 -7.81 2.97
CA MET A 72 -12.73 -9.23 2.70
C MET A 72 -11.44 -10.05 2.73
N LEU A 73 -10.36 -9.54 2.12
CA LEU A 73 -9.08 -10.22 2.03
C LEU A 73 -8.26 -10.14 3.32
N TYR A 74 -8.25 -8.98 3.98
CA TYR A 74 -7.32 -8.67 5.06
C TYR A 74 -7.97 -8.32 6.41
N GLY A 75 -9.30 -8.19 6.46
CA GLY A 75 -10.03 -7.72 7.65
C GLY A 75 -9.92 -8.62 8.89
N ARG A 76 -9.43 -9.86 8.75
CA ARG A 76 -9.10 -10.72 9.91
C ARG A 76 -7.98 -10.12 10.75
N TRP A 77 -7.02 -9.46 10.12
CA TRP A 77 -5.86 -8.85 10.76
C TRP A 77 -6.17 -7.47 11.36
N GLU A 78 -7.31 -6.86 11.01
CA GLU A 78 -7.77 -5.58 11.57
C GLU A 78 -8.61 -5.74 12.86
N LYS A 79 -9.00 -6.98 13.20
CA LYS A 79 -9.91 -7.26 14.33
C LYS A 79 -9.20 -7.73 15.60
N THR A 80 -7.88 -7.84 15.58
CA THR A 80 -7.18 -8.58 16.64
C THR A 80 -7.00 -7.78 17.93
N GLY A 81 -7.35 -6.50 18.00
CA GLY A 81 -7.43 -5.74 19.26
C GLY A 81 -6.13 -5.66 20.07
N HIS A 82 -5.03 -6.19 19.55
CA HIS A 82 -3.69 -5.96 20.09
C HIS A 82 -3.36 -4.49 19.87
N SER A 83 -2.82 -3.84 20.90
CA SER A 83 -2.26 -2.50 20.86
C SER A 83 -1.70 -2.17 19.47
N ALA A 84 -2.27 -1.16 18.80
CA ALA A 84 -1.86 -0.64 17.47
C ALA A 84 -0.96 -1.63 16.70
N ALA A 85 -1.55 -2.64 16.06
CA ALA A 85 -0.78 -3.72 15.43
C ALA A 85 0.37 -3.15 14.59
N VAL A 86 1.60 -3.36 15.05
CA VAL A 86 2.80 -2.89 14.37
C VAL A 86 3.15 -3.92 13.31
N PHE A 87 2.84 -3.59 12.06
CA PHE A 87 3.25 -4.41 10.92
C PHE A 87 4.64 -4.00 10.45
N TYR A 88 5.47 -4.99 10.15
CA TYR A 88 6.82 -4.78 9.64
C TYR A 88 6.78 -4.80 8.12
N ARG A 89 7.14 -3.67 7.51
CA ARG A 89 7.10 -3.47 6.06
C ARG A 89 8.45 -3.69 5.44
N TYR A 90 8.46 -4.45 4.35
CA TYR A 90 9.64 -4.72 3.56
C TYR A 90 9.35 -4.46 2.08
N TYR A 91 10.33 -3.90 1.39
CA TYR A 91 10.28 -3.57 -0.03
C TYR A 91 11.11 -4.56 -0.83
N SER A 92 10.51 -5.13 -1.88
CA SER A 92 11.26 -5.92 -2.86
C SER A 92 11.93 -5.00 -3.87
N THR A 93 13.24 -4.84 -3.76
CA THR A 93 13.99 -3.81 -4.51
C THR A 93 14.67 -4.34 -5.77
N GLN A 94 14.84 -5.65 -5.90
CA GLN A 94 15.55 -6.26 -7.03
C GLN A 94 14.61 -6.90 -8.06
N ARG A 95 13.47 -7.45 -7.62
CA ARG A 95 12.53 -8.20 -8.47
C ARG A 95 11.05 -8.00 -8.07
N PRO A 96 10.10 -8.27 -8.98
CA PRO A 96 8.68 -8.39 -8.63
C PRO A 96 8.43 -9.38 -7.49
N VAL A 97 7.37 -9.16 -6.73
CA VAL A 97 6.96 -10.11 -5.69
C VAL A 97 6.10 -11.19 -6.33
N ASP A 98 6.55 -12.44 -6.23
CA ASP A 98 5.92 -13.64 -6.76
C ASP A 98 6.09 -14.81 -5.76
N ILE A 99 5.49 -15.96 -6.05
CA ILE A 99 5.65 -17.19 -5.27
C ILE A 99 7.13 -17.51 -5.14
N ALA A 100 7.54 -17.86 -3.91
CA ALA A 100 8.92 -18.16 -3.54
C ALA A 100 9.93 -16.99 -3.69
N THR A 101 9.48 -15.75 -3.88
CA THR A 101 10.36 -14.56 -3.84
C THR A 101 10.29 -13.81 -2.50
N TYR A 102 9.77 -14.46 -1.46
CA TYR A 102 9.68 -13.90 -0.12
C TYR A 102 9.74 -15.02 0.94
N PRO A 103 10.25 -14.73 2.15
CA PRO A 103 10.35 -15.73 3.20
C PRO A 103 8.96 -16.08 3.77
N GLN A 104 8.74 -17.35 4.07
CA GLN A 104 7.54 -17.85 4.75
C GLN A 104 7.92 -18.65 6.01
N PRO A 105 8.53 -18.01 7.01
CA PRO A 105 8.87 -18.68 8.26
C PRO A 105 7.63 -19.17 9.00
N GLU A 106 7.76 -20.33 9.65
CA GLU A 106 6.69 -20.89 10.48
C GLU A 106 6.29 -19.88 11.58
N GLY A 107 4.99 -19.61 11.70
CA GLY A 107 4.45 -18.64 12.66
C GLY A 107 4.62 -17.16 12.28
N ASN A 108 5.24 -16.84 11.14
CA ASN A 108 5.39 -15.45 10.66
C ASN A 108 5.17 -15.35 9.14
N SER A 109 4.02 -15.84 8.67
CA SER A 109 3.59 -15.68 7.28
C SER A 109 3.23 -14.22 6.97
N PRO A 110 3.45 -13.76 5.72
CA PRO A 110 3.06 -12.41 5.34
C PRO A 110 1.54 -12.23 5.42
N VAL A 111 1.12 -11.09 5.94
CA VAL A 111 -0.31 -10.72 6.06
C VAL A 111 -0.81 -9.96 4.84
N MET A 112 0.08 -9.31 4.10
CA MET A 112 -0.22 -8.60 2.88
C MET A 112 0.97 -8.63 1.95
N ILE A 113 0.70 -8.84 0.66
CA ILE A 113 1.67 -8.78 -0.42
C ILE A 113 1.07 -7.87 -1.47
N VAL A 114 1.82 -6.85 -1.87
CA VAL A 114 1.43 -5.89 -2.90
C VAL A 114 2.51 -5.89 -3.96
N ASN A 115 2.16 -6.29 -5.17
CA ASN A 115 2.98 -6.07 -6.34
C ASN A 115 2.51 -4.78 -7.03
N TYR A 116 3.42 -3.86 -7.31
CA TYR A 116 3.07 -2.61 -7.96
C TYR A 116 2.77 -2.77 -9.45
N ASN A 117 2.92 -3.96 -10.05
CA ASN A 117 2.41 -4.32 -11.38
C ASN A 117 2.70 -3.24 -12.46
N GLU A 118 3.88 -2.62 -12.37
CA GLU A 118 4.44 -1.69 -13.36
C GLU A 118 5.61 -2.38 -14.07
N ASP A 119 5.94 -1.98 -15.29
CA ASP A 119 7.14 -2.47 -16.01
C ASP A 119 8.47 -1.97 -15.37
N ARG A 120 8.40 -1.29 -14.23
CA ARG A 120 9.53 -0.70 -13.51
C ARG A 120 9.28 -0.62 -12.01
N ARG A 121 10.38 -0.45 -11.27
CA ARG A 121 10.34 -0.04 -9.86
C ARG A 121 9.79 1.37 -9.73
N ARG A 122 9.00 1.61 -8.68
CA ARG A 122 8.51 2.95 -8.33
C ARG A 122 9.18 3.48 -7.06
N PRO A 123 9.26 4.81 -6.88
CA PRO A 123 9.71 5.39 -5.63
C PRO A 123 8.76 5.03 -4.48
N VAL A 124 9.34 4.70 -3.34
CA VAL A 124 8.68 4.38 -2.06
C VAL A 124 9.48 4.98 -0.90
N ALA A 125 8.90 4.96 0.30
CA ALA A 125 9.45 5.55 1.50
C ALA A 125 9.86 7.02 1.27
N GLY A 126 8.94 7.81 0.72
CA GLY A 126 9.21 9.21 0.37
C GLY A 126 10.29 9.38 -0.70
N GLY A 127 10.49 8.38 -1.57
CA GLY A 127 11.46 8.40 -2.66
C GLY A 127 12.88 7.95 -2.29
N ARG A 128 13.09 7.44 -1.08
CA ARG A 128 14.40 6.91 -0.63
C ARG A 128 14.74 5.56 -1.22
N LEU A 129 13.73 4.79 -1.59
CA LEU A 129 13.88 3.45 -2.16
C LEU A 129 13.08 3.34 -3.46
N TYR A 130 13.48 2.40 -4.31
CA TYR A 130 12.73 2.00 -5.49
C TYR A 130 12.41 0.52 -5.40
N ALA A 131 11.13 0.18 -5.49
CA ALA A 131 10.66 -1.17 -5.27
C ALA A 131 9.64 -1.61 -6.32
N TRP A 132 9.60 -2.92 -6.55
CA TRP A 132 8.60 -3.58 -7.38
C TRP A 132 7.33 -3.93 -6.60
N GLY A 133 7.43 -4.01 -5.28
CA GLY A 133 6.33 -4.35 -4.41
C GLY A 133 6.74 -4.28 -2.95
N GLU A 134 5.79 -4.56 -2.08
CA GLU A 134 5.95 -4.55 -0.63
C GLU A 134 5.25 -5.74 0.02
N ILE A 135 5.80 -6.15 1.16
CA ILE A 135 5.32 -7.27 1.94
C ILE A 135 5.22 -6.82 3.40
N LEU A 136 4.11 -7.20 4.05
CA LEU A 136 3.87 -6.95 5.46
C LEU A 136 3.93 -8.24 6.27
N TYR A 137 4.66 -8.19 7.38
CA TYR A 137 4.75 -9.27 8.36
C TYR A 137 4.26 -8.83 9.74
N PRO A 138 3.69 -9.75 10.54
CA PRO A 138 3.29 -9.48 11.92
C PRO A 138 4.50 -9.40 12.88
N HIS A 139 5.61 -10.06 12.57
CA HIS A 139 6.87 -10.01 13.32
C HIS A 139 8.04 -9.66 12.38
N PRO A 140 9.13 -9.04 12.89
CA PRO A 140 10.24 -8.66 12.04
C PRO A 140 10.93 -9.88 11.46
N LEU A 141 11.39 -9.76 10.21
CA LEU A 141 12.26 -10.74 9.56
C LEU A 141 13.67 -10.69 10.17
N THR A 142 14.34 -11.84 10.19
CA THR A 142 15.76 -11.90 10.53
C THR A 142 16.61 -11.23 9.44
N LYS A 143 17.85 -10.89 9.77
CA LYS A 143 18.80 -10.35 8.80
C LYS A 143 19.01 -11.29 7.62
N GLU A 144 19.21 -12.57 7.90
CA GLU A 144 19.38 -13.63 6.89
C GLU A 144 18.16 -13.73 5.96
N GLN A 145 16.93 -13.75 6.52
CA GLN A 145 15.70 -13.76 5.73
C GLN A 145 15.56 -12.55 4.81
N MET A 146 16.01 -11.36 5.25
CA MET A 146 16.02 -10.18 4.40
C MET A 146 17.09 -10.27 3.31
N GLU A 147 18.28 -10.77 3.62
CA GLU A 147 19.40 -10.89 2.69
C GLU A 147 19.13 -11.92 1.60
N ASP A 148 18.66 -13.12 1.97
CA ASP A 148 18.36 -14.22 1.04
C ASP A 148 17.30 -13.86 -0.01
N TYR A 149 16.38 -12.96 0.37
CA TYR A 149 15.29 -12.49 -0.49
C TYR A 149 15.48 -11.05 -0.96
N GLU A 150 16.61 -10.42 -0.66
CA GLU A 150 16.99 -9.06 -1.08
C GLU A 150 15.95 -7.99 -0.69
N LEU A 151 15.30 -8.20 0.45
CA LEU A 151 14.28 -7.31 1.01
C LEU A 151 14.94 -6.15 1.76
N LYS A 152 14.36 -4.95 1.62
CA LYS A 152 14.77 -3.76 2.38
C LYS A 152 13.66 -3.38 3.37
N PRO A 153 13.95 -3.26 4.68
CA PRO A 153 12.94 -2.78 5.63
C PRO A 153 12.53 -1.34 5.28
N ALA A 154 11.29 -0.99 5.59
CA ALA A 154 10.88 0.41 5.57
C ALA A 154 11.75 1.21 6.55
N PRO A 155 12.08 2.49 6.24
CA PRO A 155 12.86 3.31 7.14
C PRO A 155 12.20 3.46 8.51
N ASP A 156 13.03 3.46 9.55
CA ASP A 156 12.59 3.78 10.90
C ASP A 156 12.07 5.23 11.00
N PRO A 157 11.15 5.51 11.94
CA PRO A 157 10.65 6.86 12.23
C PRO A 157 11.76 7.89 12.50
#